data_AF-A0A967GSP6-F1
#
_entry.id   AF-A0A967GSP6-F1
#
_cell.length_a   1.000
_cell.length_b   1.000
_cell.length_c   1.000
_cell.angle_alpha   90.00
_cell.angle_beta   90.00
_cell.angle_gamma   90.00
#
_symmetry.space_group_name_H-M   'P 1'
#
loop_
_entity.id
_entity.type
_entity.pdbx_description
1 polymer ?
#
loop_
_entity_poly.entity_id
_entity_poly.type
_entity_poly.pdbx_seq_one_letter_code
_entity_poly.pdbx_strand_id
1 'polypeptide(L)' 'DQRIAVGVNRSGESTVVSRCRHCGELSDRYVNCAWPRCNRQHFCCARCEVETRRYCGQACEQAALVSLAATAIESD' A
#
# COMPACT_ATOMS: atom_id res chain seq x y z
N ASP A 1 -18.20 -16.56 -26.52
CA ASP A 1 -16.95 -15.96 -26.03
C ASP A 1 -15.80 -16.64 -26.76
N GLN A 2 -15.09 -15.91 -27.64
CA GLN A 2 -13.96 -16.45 -28.41
C GLN A 2 -12.68 -15.71 -27.99
N ARG A 3 -12.18 -16.04 -26.80
CA ARG A 3 -10.89 -15.50 -26.36
C ARG A 3 -9.77 -16.21 -27.10
N ILE A 4 -8.97 -15.45 -27.83
CA ILE A 4 -7.75 -15.93 -28.48
C ILE A 4 -6.60 -15.65 -27.51
N ALA A 5 -5.87 -16.69 -27.10
CA ALA A 5 -4.67 -16.53 -26.29
C ALA A 5 -3.54 -15.98 -27.16
N VAL A 6 -3.02 -14.80 -26.80
CA VAL A 6 -1.87 -14.21 -27.46
C VAL A 6 -0.63 -14.58 -26.66
N GLY A 7 0.43 -15.03 -27.34
CA GLY A 7 1.72 -15.30 -26.70
C GLY A 7 2.28 -14.02 -26.10
N VAL A 8 2.31 -13.93 -24.77
CA VAL A 8 3.00 -12.84 -24.07
C VAL A 8 4.49 -13.14 -24.11
N ASN A 9 5.29 -12.22 -24.66
CA ASN A 9 6.75 -12.32 -24.66
C ASN A 9 7.24 -12.48 -23.22
N ARG A 10 7.62 -13.70 -22.83
CA ARG A 10 8.32 -13.97 -21.58
C ARG A 10 9.81 -13.80 -21.85
N SER A 11 10.29 -12.56 -21.90
CA SER A 11 11.72 -12.32 -21.69
C SER A 11 12.05 -12.89 -20.31
N GLY A 12 13.02 -13.80 -20.23
CA GLY A 12 13.24 -14.71 -19.09
C GLY A 12 13.52 -14.09 -17.72
N GLU A 13 13.38 -12.78 -17.54
CA GLU A 13 13.60 -12.09 -16.27
C GLU A 13 12.44 -11.12 -15.98
N SER A 14 11.71 -11.39 -14.90
CA SER A 14 10.78 -10.42 -14.29
C SER A 14 11.58 -9.55 -13.32
N THR A 15 11.97 -8.36 -13.75
CA THR A 15 12.67 -7.40 -12.88
C THR A 15 11.67 -6.52 -12.14
N VAL A 16 11.85 -6.35 -10.83
CA VAL A 16 11.06 -5.40 -10.03
C VAL A 16 11.45 -3.97 -10.43
N VAL A 17 10.49 -3.20 -10.92
CA VAL A 17 10.67 -1.79 -11.32
C VAL A 17 10.04 -0.79 -10.33
N SER A 18 9.17 -1.28 -9.45
CA SER A 18 8.49 -0.50 -8.42
C SER A 18 9.39 -0.21 -7.23
N ARG A 19 9.13 0.91 -6.55
CA ARG A 19 9.92 1.39 -5.40
C ARG A 19 9.04 1.62 -4.19
N CYS A 20 9.55 1.26 -3.02
CA CYS A 20 8.95 1.57 -1.74
C CYS A 20 8.73 3.08 -1.63
N ARG A 21 7.50 3.49 -1.28
CA ARG A 21 7.15 4.91 -1.16
C ARG A 21 7.94 5.64 -0.07
N HIS A 22 8.42 4.92 0.94
CA HIS A 22 9.05 5.52 2.12
C HIS A 22 10.57 5.64 1.97
N CYS A 23 11.24 4.59 1.49
CA CYS A 23 12.71 4.55 1.39
C CYS A 23 13.27 4.51 -0.04
N GLY A 24 12.43 4.29 -1.06
CA GLY A 24 12.86 4.23 -2.47
C GLY A 24 13.52 2.93 -2.93
N GLU A 25 13.74 1.97 -2.02
CA GLU A 25 14.24 0.62 -2.35
C GLU A 25 13.27 -0.12 -3.28
N LEU A 26 13.79 -0.99 -4.15
CA LEU A 26 12.94 -1.82 -5.02
C LEU A 26 12.01 -2.68 -4.18
N SER A 27 10.73 -2.70 -4.53
CA SER A 27 9.73 -3.48 -3.82
C SER A 27 8.53 -3.78 -4.70
N ASP A 28 8.15 -5.04 -4.75
CA ASP A 28 6.94 -5.57 -5.38
C ASP A 28 5.76 -5.70 -4.39
N ARG A 29 6.01 -5.48 -3.09
CA ARG A 29 5.00 -5.52 -2.04
C ARG A 29 4.04 -4.35 -2.18
N TYR A 30 2.84 -4.64 -2.64
CA TYR A 30 1.78 -3.65 -2.86
C TYR A 30 0.70 -3.78 -1.80
N VAL A 31 0.47 -2.70 -1.05
CA VAL A 31 -0.39 -2.70 0.15
C VAL A 31 -1.33 -1.51 0.15
N ASN A 32 -2.49 -1.67 0.80
CA ASN A 32 -3.39 -0.56 1.09
C ASN A 32 -2.89 0.24 2.28
N CYS A 33 -3.08 1.56 2.24
CA CYS A 33 -2.94 2.43 3.41
C CYS A 33 -3.74 1.86 4.58
N ALA A 34 -3.14 1.82 5.78
CA ALA A 34 -3.81 1.31 6.98
C ALA A 34 -5.05 2.11 7.39
N TRP A 35 -5.18 3.37 6.97
CA TRP A 35 -6.40 4.15 7.18
C TRP A 35 -7.43 3.85 6.07
N PRO A 36 -8.56 3.16 6.38
CA PRO A 36 -9.47 2.66 5.35
C PRO A 36 -10.19 3.75 4.55
N ARG A 37 -10.31 4.97 5.10
CA ARG A 37 -10.89 6.11 4.36
C ARG A 37 -9.96 6.61 3.25
N CYS A 38 -8.65 6.47 3.41
CA CYS A 38 -7.68 6.77 2.36
C CYS A 38 -7.61 5.62 1.36
N ASN A 39 -7.43 4.38 1.84
CA ASN A 39 -7.30 3.15 1.05
C ASN A 39 -6.31 3.21 -0.14
N ARG A 40 -5.37 4.17 -0.14
CA ARG A 40 -4.42 4.30 -1.23
C ARG A 40 -3.51 3.08 -1.29
N GLN A 41 -3.46 2.45 -2.44
CA GLN A 41 -2.49 1.41 -2.71
C GLN A 41 -1.11 2.03 -2.98
N HIS A 42 -0.07 1.46 -2.37
CA HIS A 42 1.31 1.91 -2.54
C HIS A 42 2.28 0.75 -2.30
N PHE A 43 3.48 0.87 -2.86
CA PHE A 43 4.54 -0.09 -2.60
C PHE A 43 5.22 0.20 -1.27
N CYS A 44 5.38 -0.82 -0.42
CA CYS A 44 5.96 -0.68 0.91
C CYS A 44 6.80 -1.92 1.25
N CYS A 45 8.11 -1.74 1.44
CA CYS A 45 8.99 -2.84 1.84
C CYS A 45 8.68 -3.28 3.29
N ALA A 46 9.07 -4.51 3.64
CA ALA A 46 8.73 -5.10 4.95
C ALA A 46 9.21 -4.26 6.15
N ARG A 47 10.40 -3.63 6.04
CA ARG A 47 10.92 -2.72 7.07
C ARG A 47 9.99 -1.52 7.27
N CYS A 48 9.70 -0.80 6.18
CA CYS A 48 8.86 0.39 6.26
C CYS A 48 7.42 0.06 6.65
N GLU A 49 6.90 -1.13 6.35
CA GLU A 49 5.58 -1.55 6.81
C GLU A 49 5.50 -1.57 8.34
N VAL A 50 6.55 -2.06 9.02
CA VAL A 50 6.63 -2.06 10.50
C VAL A 50 6.81 -0.64 11.04
N GLU A 51 7.73 0.13 10.46
CA GLU A 51 8.05 1.50 10.92
C GLU A 51 6.87 2.47 10.76
N THR A 52 6.14 2.37 9.64
CA THR A 52 5.06 3.30 9.28
C THR A 52 3.67 2.72 9.54
N ARG A 53 3.59 1.50 10.05
CA ARG A 53 2.34 0.76 10.30
C ARG A 53 1.44 0.71 9.05
N ARG A 54 2.07 0.66 7.87
CA ARG A 54 1.41 0.64 6.56
C ARG A 54 0.61 1.91 6.22
N TYR A 55 0.79 3.02 6.94
CA TYR A 55 0.23 4.30 6.53
C TYR A 55 1.02 4.87 5.36
N CYS A 56 0.30 5.31 4.33
CA CYS A 56 0.94 5.83 3.12
C CYS A 56 1.66 7.18 3.33
N GLY A 57 1.53 7.78 4.52
CA GLY A 57 2.17 9.00 4.97
C GLY A 57 1.62 9.47 6.33
N GLN A 58 2.32 10.41 6.98
CA GLN A 58 2.01 10.89 8.33
C GLN A 58 0.58 11.45 8.47
N ALA A 59 0.08 12.16 7.45
CA ALA A 59 -1.27 12.71 7.48
C ALA A 59 -2.35 11.62 7.63
N CYS A 60 -2.15 10.44 7.03
CA CYS A 60 -3.09 9.32 7.17
C CYS A 60 -3.02 8.68 8.56
N GLU A 61 -1.83 8.61 9.17
CA GLU A 61 -1.67 8.14 10.55
C GLU A 61 -2.41 9.06 11.52
N GLN A 62 -2.21 10.37 11.39
CA GLN A 62 -2.90 11.38 12.19
C GLN A 62 -4.42 11.31 12.00
N ALA A 63 -4.89 11.24 10.75
CA ALA A 63 -6.30 11.12 10.44
C ALA A 63 -6.92 9.84 11.02
N ALA A 64 -6.20 8.73 11.04
CA ALA A 64 -6.65 7.50 11.67
C ALA A 64 -6.82 7.65 13.19
N LEU A 65 -5.86 8.28 13.88
CA LEU A 65 -5.95 8.55 15.32
C LEU A 65 -7.15 9.44 15.66
N VAL A 66 -7.35 10.53 14.91
CA VAL A 66 -8.50 11.42 15.10
C VAL A 66 -9.82 10.71 14.81
N SER A 67 -9.87 9.89 13.74
CA SER A 67 -11.06 9.11 13.40
C SER A 67 -11.45 8.14 14.53
N LEU A 68 -10.46 7.45 15.11
CA LEU A 68 -10.69 6.51 16.22
C LEU A 68 -11.19 7.24 17.47
N ALA A 69 -10.61 8.39 17.80
CA ALA A 69 -11.05 9.19 18.95
C ALA A 69 -12.49 9.69 18.78
N ALA A 70 -12.88 10.13 17.57
CA ALA A 70 -14.24 10.55 17.28
C ALA A 70 -15.24 9.39 17.45
N THR A 71 -14.93 8.20 16.93
CA THR A 71 -15.80 7.03 17.06
C THR A 71 -15.94 6.57 18.50
N ALA A 72 -14.90 6.69 19.33
CA ALA A 72 -14.97 6.34 20.75
C ALA A 72 -15.94 7.24 21.53
N ILE A 73 -16.01 8.53 21.18
CA ILE A 73 -16.94 9.50 21.79
C ILE A 73 -18.38 9.21 21.38
N GLU A 74 -18.61 8.73 20.15
CA GLU A 74 -19.97 8.40 19.66
C GLU A 74 -20.54 7.12 20.27
N SER A 75 -19.69 6.29 20.88
CA SER A 75 -20.07 5.02 21.51
C SER A 75 -20.36 5.10 23.02
N ASP A 76 -20.20 6.27 23.64
CA ASP A 76 -20.60 6.59 25.03
C ASP A 76 -21.93 7.36 25.06
#